data_AF-X0XJ21-F1
#
_entry.id   AF-X0XJ21-F1
#
_cell.length_a   1.000
_cell.length_b   1.000
_cell.length_c   1.000
_cell.angle_alpha   90.00
_cell.angle_beta   90.00
_cell.angle_gamma   90.00
#
_symmetry.space_group_name_H-M   'P 1'
#
loop_
_entity.id
_entity.type
_entity.pdbx_description
1 polymer ?
#
loop_
_entity_poly.entity_id
_entity_poly.type
_entity_poly.pdbx_seq_one_letter_code
_entity_poly.pdbx_strand_id
1 'polypeptide(L)'
;MILFAAAYSAAVTTVTIKPRNVIDNTNGVDVIDNKLAVTGYSYIDQIREGNIPGHEFLHVRGHSHVVGAVDQELSALSTAGFGNWPAAAAGAVLVSTSEQDVVAGTGARSIIIRGLDANWVSATATVVPTGDTPTAATSQTFIRVYEIEVVTAGSGHTNDGDITLSISGTNIIKMFEDHSTSEAGRRTVPAGKVMYLENLEGSAIGNKEVTYHVFCRNNAIADSPFLLRASWHSKDG
;
A
#
# COMPACT_ATOMS: atom_id res chain seq x y z
N MET A 1 -9.59 -22.90 -11.40
CA MET A 1 -10.63 -21.99 -11.91
C MET A 1 -9.93 -20.87 -12.65
N ILE A 2 -9.88 -20.93 -13.98
CA ILE A 2 -9.20 -19.95 -14.86
C ILE A 2 -10.23 -19.52 -15.91
N LEU A 3 -10.45 -18.20 -16.06
CA LEU A 3 -10.71 -17.42 -17.29
C LEU A 3 -11.43 -16.08 -16.96
N PHE A 4 -11.26 -14.92 -17.60
CA PHE A 4 -10.27 -14.34 -18.54
C PHE A 4 -10.41 -12.80 -18.45
N ALA A 5 -9.34 -12.07 -18.77
CA ALA A 5 -9.40 -10.67 -19.17
C ALA A 5 -9.87 -10.55 -20.64
N ALA A 6 -10.64 -9.53 -20.97
CA ALA A 6 -10.97 -9.16 -22.34
C ALA A 6 -10.13 -7.95 -22.77
N ALA A 7 -9.24 -8.16 -23.75
CA ALA A 7 -8.79 -7.11 -24.66
C ALA A 7 -9.57 -7.28 -25.96
N TYR A 8 -10.09 -6.16 -26.48
CA TYR A 8 -10.92 -6.11 -27.68
C TYR A 8 -10.05 -6.16 -28.96
N SER A 9 -10.40 -7.05 -29.90
CA SER A 9 -10.12 -6.92 -31.34
C SER A 9 -11.12 -7.76 -32.13
N ALA A 10 -11.57 -7.24 -33.27
CA ALA A 10 -12.78 -7.65 -33.98
C ALA A 10 -12.71 -9.04 -34.66
N ALA A 11 -13.87 -9.72 -34.60
CA ALA A 11 -14.41 -10.78 -35.46
C ALA A 11 -13.46 -11.88 -36.00
N VAL A 12 -13.47 -13.05 -35.36
CA VAL A 12 -13.31 -14.35 -36.06
C VAL A 12 -14.31 -15.35 -35.47
N THR A 13 -15.22 -15.80 -36.33
CA THR A 13 -16.24 -16.82 -36.08
C THR A 13 -15.61 -18.23 -36.17
N THR A 14 -16.06 -19.15 -35.33
CA THR A 14 -15.63 -20.55 -35.12
C THR A 14 -14.27 -20.77 -34.41
N VAL A 15 -14.33 -21.16 -33.13
CA VAL A 15 -13.20 -21.68 -32.35
C VAL A 15 -13.30 -23.21 -32.31
N THR A 16 -12.41 -23.89 -33.03
CA THR A 16 -12.18 -25.33 -32.85
C THR A 16 -11.44 -25.55 -31.54
N ILE A 17 -12.08 -26.22 -30.59
CA ILE A 17 -11.43 -26.64 -29.34
C ILE A 17 -10.51 -27.81 -29.67
N LYS A 18 -9.19 -27.59 -29.63
CA LYS A 18 -8.23 -28.70 -29.55
C LYS A 18 -8.00 -29.02 -28.07
N PRO A 19 -8.15 -30.28 -27.63
CA PRO A 19 -7.83 -30.63 -26.25
C PRO A 19 -6.36 -30.33 -25.95
N ARG A 20 -6.10 -29.91 -24.72
CA ARG A 20 -4.78 -29.65 -24.17
C ARG A 20 -3.97 -30.93 -24.29
N ASN A 21 -2.98 -30.98 -25.19
CA ASN A 21 -1.94 -32.00 -25.13
C ASN A 21 -1.10 -31.70 -23.89
N VAL A 22 -1.54 -32.21 -22.75
CA VAL A 22 -0.71 -32.33 -21.58
C VAL A 22 0.29 -33.44 -21.91
N ILE A 23 1.53 -33.06 -22.19
CA ILE A 23 2.63 -34.03 -22.09
C ILE A 23 2.91 -34.11 -20.60
N ASP A 24 2.19 -35.01 -19.92
CA ASP A 24 2.52 -35.38 -18.54
C ASP A 24 3.90 -36.02 -18.55
N ASN A 25 4.94 -35.23 -18.26
CA ASN A 25 6.22 -35.78 -17.87
C ASN A 25 6.06 -36.24 -16.41
N THR A 26 6.24 -37.54 -16.18
CA THR A 26 6.01 -38.29 -14.94
C THR A 26 6.79 -37.79 -13.70
N ASN A 27 7.40 -36.60 -13.71
CA ASN A 27 8.23 -36.06 -12.63
C ASN A 27 7.99 -34.58 -12.25
N GLY A 28 6.81 -34.00 -12.57
CA GLY A 28 6.34 -32.77 -11.92
C GLY A 28 7.15 -31.48 -12.20
N VAL A 29 7.33 -31.12 -13.47
CA VAL A 29 8.03 -29.89 -13.86
C VAL A 29 7.21 -29.09 -14.87
N ASP A 30 6.84 -27.85 -14.50
CA ASP A 30 6.27 -26.86 -15.42
C ASP A 30 7.38 -25.94 -15.98
N VAL A 31 7.17 -25.45 -17.21
CA VAL A 31 8.13 -24.61 -17.95
C VAL A 31 7.63 -23.16 -17.97
N ILE A 32 8.49 -22.22 -17.54
CA ILE A 32 8.27 -20.76 -17.66
C ILE A 32 9.43 -20.19 -18.50
N ASP A 33 9.10 -19.36 -19.50
CA ASP A 33 10.07 -18.65 -20.38
C ASP A 33 11.19 -19.52 -20.96
N ASN A 34 10.82 -20.68 -21.51
CA ASN A 34 11.75 -21.58 -22.22
C ASN A 34 12.91 -22.10 -21.33
N LYS A 35 12.73 -22.09 -20.01
CA LYS A 35 13.63 -22.67 -19.01
C LYS A 35 12.85 -23.66 -18.15
N LEU A 36 13.38 -24.88 -18.00
CA LEU A 36 12.90 -25.84 -17.01
C LEU A 36 13.13 -25.25 -15.61
N ALA A 37 12.05 -25.00 -14.86
CA ALA A 37 12.14 -24.57 -13.48
C ALA A 37 11.39 -25.57 -12.59
N VAL A 38 12.10 -26.61 -12.11
CA VAL A 38 11.79 -27.17 -10.79
C VAL A 38 12.54 -26.33 -9.78
N THR A 39 11.98 -25.19 -9.43
CA THR A 39 12.44 -24.47 -8.25
C THR A 39 11.61 -25.01 -7.09
N GLY A 40 12.23 -25.73 -6.15
CA GLY A 40 11.62 -26.03 -4.85
C GLY A 40 11.34 -24.78 -4.00
N TYR A 41 11.53 -23.59 -4.57
CA TYR A 41 11.31 -22.29 -3.98
C TYR A 41 10.01 -21.69 -4.49
N SER A 42 9.23 -21.15 -3.56
CA SER A 42 7.97 -20.48 -3.87
C SER A 42 8.22 -19.23 -4.72
N TYR A 43 7.22 -18.80 -5.49
CA TYR A 43 7.31 -17.58 -6.31
C TYR A 43 7.71 -16.34 -5.50
N ILE A 44 7.23 -16.23 -4.25
CA ILE A 44 7.60 -15.15 -3.34
C ILE A 44 9.07 -15.19 -2.91
N ASP A 45 9.67 -16.38 -2.79
CA ASP A 45 11.10 -16.51 -2.44
C ASP A 45 11.98 -16.09 -3.62
N GLN A 46 11.56 -16.39 -4.85
CA GLN A 46 12.26 -15.93 -6.05
C GLN A 46 12.20 -14.40 -6.21
N ILE A 47 11.10 -13.75 -5.81
CA ILE A 47 11.03 -12.27 -5.75
C ILE A 47 11.99 -11.73 -4.67
N ARG A 48 11.99 -12.34 -3.48
CA ARG A 48 12.88 -11.94 -2.36
C ARG A 48 14.36 -12.08 -2.70
N GLU A 49 14.71 -13.11 -3.46
CA GLU A 49 16.06 -13.35 -3.97
C GLU A 49 16.44 -12.45 -5.16
N GLY A 50 15.48 -11.68 -5.70
CA GLY A 50 15.70 -10.81 -6.86
C GLY A 50 15.79 -11.54 -8.20
N ASN A 51 15.39 -12.82 -8.23
CA ASN A 51 15.48 -13.68 -9.42
C ASN A 51 14.39 -13.38 -10.46
N ILE A 52 13.35 -12.63 -10.11
CA ILE A 52 12.25 -12.23 -11.01
C ILE A 52 12.24 -10.71 -11.17
N PRO A 53 12.87 -10.17 -12.24
CA PRO A 53 12.90 -8.73 -12.50
C PRO A 53 11.50 -8.14 -12.68
N GLY A 54 11.27 -6.95 -12.10
CA GLY A 54 10.03 -6.20 -12.27
C GLY A 54 8.92 -6.52 -11.27
N HIS A 55 9.18 -7.45 -10.35
CA HIS A 55 8.31 -7.83 -9.25
C HIS A 55 8.88 -7.34 -7.92
N GLU A 56 8.02 -6.93 -7.01
CA GLU A 56 8.40 -6.52 -5.66
C GLU A 56 7.42 -7.12 -4.64
N PHE A 57 7.95 -7.47 -3.47
CA PHE A 57 7.12 -7.83 -2.33
C PHE A 57 6.83 -6.56 -1.53
N LEU A 58 5.55 -6.32 -1.25
CA LEU A 58 5.11 -5.17 -0.48
C LEU A 58 4.34 -5.63 0.75
N HIS A 59 4.64 -5.03 1.89
CA HIS A 59 3.83 -5.14 3.09
C HIS A 59 3.04 -3.84 3.29
N VAL A 60 1.70 -3.92 3.29
CA VAL A 60 0.82 -2.79 3.63
C VAL A 60 0.36 -2.96 5.07
N ARG A 61 0.66 -1.97 5.92
CA ARG A 61 0.33 -1.99 7.34
C ARG A 61 -0.81 -1.02 7.60
N GLY A 62 -1.89 -1.49 8.21
CA GLY A 62 -3.01 -0.66 8.64
C GLY A 62 -3.29 -0.88 10.12
N HIS A 63 -3.60 0.19 10.82
CA HIS A 63 -3.94 0.18 12.23
C HIS A 63 -5.14 1.10 12.46
N SER A 64 -6.00 0.75 13.41
CA SER A 64 -7.06 1.62 13.91
C SER A 64 -6.98 1.62 15.43
N HIS A 65 -6.98 2.81 16.04
CA HIS A 65 -6.82 2.96 17.49
C HIS A 65 -8.07 2.54 18.28
N VAL A 66 -9.20 2.32 17.60
CA VAL A 66 -10.48 1.93 18.19
C VAL A 66 -11.08 0.80 17.34
N VAL A 67 -11.72 -0.15 18.01
CA VAL A 67 -12.65 -1.09 17.38
C VAL A 67 -14.07 -0.63 17.70
N GLY A 68 -14.72 0.01 16.72
CA GLY A 68 -16.07 0.55 16.83
C GLY A 68 -17.14 -0.40 16.30
N ALA A 69 -18.42 0.03 16.40
CA ALA A 69 -19.57 -0.71 15.86
C ALA A 69 -19.86 -0.40 14.37
N VAL A 70 -19.03 0.42 13.73
CA VAL A 70 -19.16 0.82 12.32
C VAL A 70 -17.83 0.54 11.63
N ASP A 71 -17.91 0.07 10.38
CA ASP A 71 -16.75 -0.12 9.53
C ASP A 71 -15.96 1.17 9.39
N GLN A 72 -14.65 1.06 9.53
CA GLN A 72 -13.72 2.18 9.40
C GLN A 72 -12.48 1.76 8.62
N GLU A 73 -11.84 2.75 8.00
CA GLU A 73 -10.57 2.56 7.35
C GLU A 73 -9.47 2.26 8.39
N LEU A 74 -8.67 1.23 8.17
CA LEU A 74 -7.47 0.95 8.96
C LEU A 74 -6.39 1.99 8.63
N SER A 75 -6.43 3.15 9.28
CA SER A 75 -5.35 4.13 9.20
C SER A 75 -5.18 4.89 10.51
N ALA A 76 -3.98 5.42 10.72
CA ALA A 76 -3.68 6.32 11.84
C ALA A 76 -4.55 7.60 11.88
N LEU A 77 -5.28 7.91 10.80
CA LEU A 77 -6.21 9.03 10.69
C LEU A 77 -7.69 8.64 10.93
N SER A 78 -7.95 7.40 11.37
CA SER A 78 -9.26 6.76 11.53
C SER A 78 -10.45 7.72 11.59
N THR A 79 -11.12 7.86 10.44
CA THR A 79 -12.40 8.56 10.31
C THR A 79 -13.43 7.52 9.85
N ALA A 80 -14.70 7.70 10.21
CA ALA A 80 -15.78 6.92 9.62
C ALA A 80 -15.82 7.18 8.10
N GLY A 81 -15.53 6.15 7.31
CA GLY A 81 -15.45 6.23 5.85
C GLY A 81 -14.03 6.35 5.29
N PHE A 82 -13.87 6.05 4.01
CA PHE A 82 -12.58 6.12 3.31
C PHE A 82 -12.19 7.60 3.13
N GLY A 83 -11.06 8.02 3.72
CA GLY A 83 -10.63 9.41 3.67
C GLY A 83 -10.43 9.90 2.23
N ASN A 84 -10.97 11.08 1.91
CA ASN A 84 -10.90 11.65 0.56
C ASN A 84 -9.44 11.88 0.16
N TRP A 85 -9.05 11.29 -0.96
CA TRP A 85 -7.77 11.61 -1.57
C TRP A 85 -7.82 12.95 -2.29
N PRO A 86 -6.67 13.61 -2.50
CA PRO A 86 -6.60 14.81 -3.33
C PRO A 86 -7.17 14.55 -4.73
N ALA A 87 -7.93 15.51 -5.23
CA ALA A 87 -8.47 15.49 -6.59
C ALA A 87 -7.39 15.76 -7.66
N ALA A 88 -6.32 16.45 -7.27
CA ALA A 88 -5.18 16.76 -8.12
C ALA A 88 -3.87 16.57 -7.34
N ALA A 89 -2.78 16.33 -8.06
CA ALA A 89 -1.46 16.23 -7.45
C ALA A 89 -0.98 17.59 -6.94
N ALA A 90 -0.47 17.64 -5.71
CA ALA A 90 0.12 18.85 -5.12
C ALA A 90 1.28 18.49 -4.18
N GLY A 91 2.04 19.51 -3.77
CA GLY A 91 3.13 19.34 -2.81
C GLY A 91 2.60 18.88 -1.45
N ALA A 92 3.36 17.99 -0.79
CA ALA A 92 3.05 17.50 0.54
C ALA A 92 3.67 18.40 1.61
N VAL A 93 2.99 18.52 2.74
CA VAL A 93 3.43 19.27 3.92
C VAL A 93 3.38 18.35 5.12
N LEU A 94 4.43 18.33 5.93
CA LEU A 94 4.51 17.58 7.18
C LEU A 94 4.40 18.54 8.37
N VAL A 95 3.79 18.05 9.46
CA VAL A 95 3.78 18.73 10.76
C VAL A 95 3.89 17.68 11.86
N SER A 96 4.74 17.93 12.86
CA SER A 96 4.82 17.08 14.07
C SER A 96 4.00 17.71 15.21
N THR A 97 3.70 16.93 16.24
CA THR A 97 3.25 17.45 17.55
C THR A 97 4.41 17.73 18.51
N SER A 98 5.66 17.44 18.13
CA SER A 98 6.86 17.70 18.93
C SER A 98 7.84 18.64 18.24
N GLU A 99 8.39 19.60 18.99
CA GLU A 99 9.50 20.45 18.55
C GLU A 99 10.81 19.67 18.33
N GLN A 100 10.93 18.44 18.86
CA GLN A 100 12.13 17.62 18.75
C GLN A 100 12.27 16.88 17.41
N ASP A 101 11.21 16.83 16.60
CA ASP A 101 11.27 16.34 15.23
C ASP A 101 11.84 17.41 14.29
N VAL A 102 13.14 17.67 14.41
CA VAL A 102 13.88 18.68 13.66
C VAL A 102 15.34 18.25 13.50
N VAL A 103 16.07 18.82 12.53
CA VAL A 103 17.47 18.47 12.19
C VAL A 103 18.39 18.28 13.40
N ALA A 104 18.31 19.18 14.37
CA ALA A 104 19.15 19.18 15.58
C ALA A 104 18.47 18.55 16.81
N GLY A 105 17.22 18.12 16.69
CA GLY A 105 16.43 17.55 17.78
C GLY A 105 16.75 16.09 18.06
N THR A 106 16.07 15.55 19.07
CA THR A 106 16.20 14.15 19.49
C THR A 106 15.36 13.18 18.66
N GLY A 107 14.29 13.68 18.03
CA GLY A 107 13.33 12.93 17.23
C GLY A 107 13.74 12.73 15.77
N ALA A 108 12.76 12.69 14.86
CA ALA A 108 12.96 12.52 13.44
C ALA A 108 13.72 13.71 12.82
N ARG A 109 14.72 13.42 11.99
CA ARG A 109 15.58 14.42 11.32
C ARG A 109 15.43 14.41 9.80
N SER A 110 14.96 13.30 9.24
CA SER A 110 14.69 13.12 7.81
C SER A 110 13.57 12.12 7.64
N ILE A 111 12.62 12.43 6.76
CA ILE A 111 11.46 11.60 6.46
C ILE A 111 11.39 11.41 4.95
N ILE A 112 11.25 10.17 4.50
CA ILE A 112 10.94 9.86 3.12
C ILE A 112 9.43 9.72 2.95
N ILE A 113 8.90 10.33 1.90
CA ILE A 113 7.51 10.25 1.46
C ILE A 113 7.48 9.35 0.23
N ARG A 114 6.62 8.32 0.23
CA ARG A 114 6.39 7.46 -0.93
C ARG A 114 4.93 7.55 -1.37
N GLY A 115 4.74 7.83 -2.66
CA GLY A 115 3.44 8.15 -3.22
C GLY A 115 3.36 7.90 -4.72
N LEU A 116 2.32 8.45 -5.33
CA LEU A 116 2.10 8.50 -6.77
C LEU A 116 2.00 9.95 -7.23
N ASP A 117 2.57 10.26 -8.38
CA ASP A 117 2.46 11.58 -9.02
C ASP A 117 1.15 11.74 -9.81
N ALA A 118 1.02 12.84 -10.56
CA ALA A 118 -0.13 13.11 -11.42
C ALA A 118 -0.35 12.05 -12.54
N ASN A 119 0.70 11.31 -12.91
CA ASN A 119 0.65 10.25 -13.91
C ASN A 119 0.42 8.86 -13.29
N TRP A 120 0.14 8.79 -11.99
CA TRP A 120 -0.03 7.55 -11.23
C TRP A 120 1.23 6.67 -11.21
N VAL A 121 2.41 7.24 -11.45
CA VAL A 121 3.68 6.52 -11.31
C VAL A 121 4.29 6.79 -9.94
N SER A 122 5.11 5.86 -9.45
CA SER A 122 5.74 5.97 -8.14
C SER A 122 6.61 7.23 -8.06
N ALA A 123 6.41 8.01 -7.00
CA ALA A 123 7.16 9.21 -6.70
C ALA A 123 7.67 9.17 -5.26
N THR A 124 8.83 9.79 -5.02
CA THR A 124 9.43 9.88 -3.69
C THR A 124 9.94 11.29 -3.42
N ALA A 125 9.92 11.72 -2.16
CA ALA A 125 10.52 12.96 -1.72
C ALA A 125 11.12 12.77 -0.32
N THR A 126 12.25 13.41 -0.06
CA THR A 126 12.83 13.49 1.28
C THR A 126 12.58 14.87 1.84
N VAL A 127 12.04 14.92 3.05
CA VAL A 127 11.70 16.16 3.76
C VAL A 127 12.39 16.15 5.11
N VAL A 128 12.84 17.33 5.52
CA VAL A 128 13.32 17.60 6.86
C VAL A 128 12.16 18.17 7.66
N PRO A 129 11.74 17.53 8.77
CA PRO A 129 10.68 18.06 9.61
C PRO A 129 11.12 19.36 10.31
N THR A 130 10.14 20.22 10.60
CA THR A 130 10.34 21.55 11.21
C THR A 130 9.70 21.63 12.60
N GLY A 131 9.67 20.50 13.31
CA GLY A 131 9.00 20.36 14.61
C GLY A 131 7.49 20.53 14.51
N ASP A 132 6.95 21.32 15.44
CA ASP A 132 5.52 21.64 15.56
C ASP A 132 5.00 22.63 14.50
N THR A 133 5.90 23.19 13.69
CA THR A 133 5.57 24.09 12.59
C THR A 133 5.48 23.31 11.28
N PRO A 134 4.48 23.57 10.41
CA PRO A 134 4.39 22.90 9.12
C PRO A 134 5.61 23.17 8.22
N THR A 135 6.08 22.13 7.52
CA THR A 135 7.16 22.26 6.54
C THR A 135 6.74 23.10 5.33
N ALA A 136 7.70 23.58 4.56
CA ALA A 136 7.40 24.00 3.19
C ALA A 136 6.82 22.84 2.38
N ALA A 137 5.98 23.15 1.39
CA ALA A 137 5.46 22.14 0.48
C ALA A 137 6.59 21.55 -0.37
N THR A 138 6.55 20.23 -0.60
CA THR A 138 7.52 19.56 -1.47
C THR A 138 7.39 20.03 -2.93
N SER A 139 8.52 20.10 -3.64
CA SER A 139 8.54 20.33 -5.09
C SER A 139 7.97 19.13 -5.87
N GLN A 140 8.27 17.91 -5.41
CA GLN A 140 7.59 16.71 -5.87
C GLN A 140 6.12 16.78 -5.48
N THR A 141 5.24 16.56 -6.45
CA THR A 141 3.80 16.53 -6.22
C THR A 141 3.30 15.10 -6.09
N PHE A 142 2.24 14.94 -5.29
CA PHE A 142 1.62 13.65 -5.03
C PHE A 142 0.11 13.74 -5.20
N ILE A 143 -0.49 12.78 -5.91
CA ILE A 143 -1.94 12.56 -5.93
C ILE A 143 -2.36 11.49 -4.92
N ARG A 144 -1.44 10.59 -4.55
CA ARG A 144 -1.59 9.60 -3.48
C ARG A 144 -0.29 9.56 -2.67
N VAL A 145 -0.41 9.42 -1.36
CA VAL A 145 0.70 9.06 -0.48
C VAL A 145 0.26 7.84 0.30
N TYR A 146 1.10 6.82 0.33
CA TYR A 146 0.79 5.54 0.96
C TYR A 146 1.78 5.18 2.06
N GLU A 147 2.91 5.89 2.16
CA GLU A 147 3.89 5.67 3.21
C GLU A 147 4.69 6.94 3.48
N ILE A 148 4.93 7.19 4.76
CA ILE A 148 6.01 8.04 5.26
C ILE A 148 6.85 7.24 6.25
N GLU A 149 8.16 7.44 6.21
CA GLU A 149 9.13 6.68 7.03
C GLU A 149 10.26 7.61 7.47
N VAL A 150 10.68 7.50 8.73
CA VAL A 150 11.86 8.21 9.24
C VAL A 150 13.12 7.54 8.69
N VAL A 151 13.95 8.30 7.99
CA VAL A 151 15.24 7.82 7.44
C VAL A 151 16.36 8.01 8.45
N THR A 152 16.32 9.12 9.20
CA THR A 152 17.31 9.41 10.25
C THR A 152 16.62 10.05 11.43
N ALA A 153 17.00 9.64 12.64
CA ALA A 153 16.54 10.23 13.90
C ALA A 153 17.74 10.71 14.74
N GLY A 154 17.45 11.48 15.79
CA GLY A 154 18.42 11.88 16.80
C GLY A 154 18.64 10.81 17.86
N SER A 155 19.01 11.25 19.07
CA SER A 155 19.27 10.34 20.20
C SER A 155 18.02 9.61 20.72
N GLY A 156 16.81 10.01 20.31
CA GLY A 156 15.58 9.28 20.57
C GLY A 156 15.45 8.04 19.69
N HIS A 157 16.16 7.97 18.56
CA HIS A 157 16.15 6.88 17.56
C HIS A 157 14.81 6.69 16.82
N THR A 158 13.78 7.45 17.17
CA THR A 158 12.44 7.45 16.57
C THR A 158 11.96 8.89 16.32
N ASN A 159 10.75 9.06 15.77
CA ASN A 159 10.04 10.32 15.85
C ASN A 159 9.50 10.56 17.27
N ASP A 160 9.66 11.77 17.76
CA ASP A 160 9.29 12.18 19.13
C ASP A 160 7.83 12.64 19.23
N GLY A 161 7.20 13.01 18.11
CA GLY A 161 5.78 13.36 18.06
C GLY A 161 5.04 12.64 16.93
N ASP A 162 3.72 12.81 16.96
CA ASP A 162 2.86 12.38 15.88
C ASP A 162 3.13 13.23 14.64
N ILE A 163 3.53 12.59 13.54
CA ILE A 163 3.80 13.28 12.27
C ILE A 163 2.63 13.07 11.31
N THR A 164 2.01 14.18 10.89
CA THR A 164 0.91 14.17 9.93
C THR A 164 1.33 14.79 8.61
N LEU A 165 1.05 14.10 7.51
CA LEU A 165 1.23 14.62 6.16
C LEU A 165 -0.12 15.10 5.61
N SER A 166 -0.13 16.32 5.10
CA SER A 166 -1.26 16.90 4.39
C SER A 166 -0.92 17.27 2.95
N ILE A 167 -1.93 17.25 2.09
CA ILE A 167 -1.86 17.74 0.70
C ILE A 167 -3.05 18.67 0.51
N SER A 168 -2.78 19.92 0.10
CA SER A 168 -3.81 20.95 -0.09
C SER A 168 -4.75 21.10 1.12
N GLY A 169 -4.20 21.02 2.34
CA GLY A 169 -4.94 21.15 3.59
C GLY A 169 -5.72 19.91 4.04
N THR A 170 -5.68 18.80 3.28
CA THR A 170 -6.30 17.53 3.68
C THR A 170 -5.25 16.60 4.27
N ASN A 171 -5.47 16.08 5.48
CA ASN A 171 -4.61 15.07 6.09
C ASN A 171 -4.72 13.75 5.33
N ILE A 172 -3.59 13.23 4.87
CA ILE A 172 -3.53 12.07 3.97
C ILE A 172 -3.05 10.82 4.68
N ILE A 173 -2.02 10.98 5.52
CA ILE A 173 -1.42 9.89 6.28
C ILE A 173 -0.81 10.43 7.56
N LYS A 174 -0.73 9.57 8.58
CA LYS A 174 -0.13 9.89 9.88
C LYS A 174 0.82 8.77 10.30
N MET A 175 1.88 9.16 10.98
CA MET A 175 2.83 8.33 11.71
C MET A 175 2.66 8.67 13.19
N PHE A 176 2.45 7.65 14.03
CA PHE A 176 2.37 7.86 15.47
C PHE A 176 3.76 8.08 16.06
N GLU A 177 3.85 8.82 17.17
CA GLU A 177 5.02 8.89 18.05
C GLU A 177 5.65 7.49 18.22
N ASP A 178 6.99 7.43 18.22
CA ASP A 178 7.79 6.21 18.37
C ASP A 178 7.66 5.13 17.29
N HIS A 179 6.80 5.30 16.27
CA HIS A 179 6.62 4.25 15.25
C HIS A 179 7.62 4.33 14.10
N SER A 180 8.13 5.52 13.76
CA SER A 180 9.04 5.80 12.63
C SER A 180 8.53 5.38 11.24
N THR A 181 7.31 4.85 11.14
CA THR A 181 6.62 4.49 9.90
C THR A 181 5.14 4.81 10.05
N SER A 182 4.51 5.27 8.97
CA SER A 182 3.06 5.41 8.94
C SER A 182 2.34 4.07 8.82
N GLU A 183 1.10 4.04 9.31
CA GLU A 183 0.20 2.90 9.19
C GLU A 183 -1.07 3.34 8.44
N ALA A 184 -1.19 2.84 7.21
CA ALA A 184 -2.34 3.03 6.35
C ALA A 184 -2.62 1.74 5.56
N GLY A 185 -3.73 1.07 5.88
CA GLY A 185 -4.24 -0.14 5.23
C GLY A 185 -4.82 0.11 3.84
N ARG A 186 -4.39 1.19 3.18
CA ARG A 186 -4.85 1.63 1.87
C ARG A 186 -3.70 1.74 0.90
N ARG A 187 -3.89 1.21 -0.31
CA ARG A 187 -2.88 1.27 -1.36
C ARG A 187 -3.52 1.51 -2.71
N THR A 188 -2.92 2.40 -3.48
CA THR A 188 -3.19 2.53 -4.92
C THR A 188 -2.05 1.85 -5.66
N VAL A 189 -2.41 0.99 -6.63
CA VAL A 189 -1.45 0.33 -7.51
C VAL A 189 -0.94 1.36 -8.53
N PRO A 190 0.38 1.50 -8.73
CA PRO A 190 0.93 2.37 -9.76
C PRO A 190 0.42 2.01 -11.16
N ALA A 191 0.40 2.98 -12.07
CA ALA A 191 0.05 2.75 -13.47
C ALA A 191 0.95 1.67 -14.10
N GLY A 192 0.35 0.78 -14.88
CA GLY A 192 1.06 -0.32 -15.56
C GLY A 192 1.50 -1.46 -14.63
N LYS A 193 1.07 -1.47 -13.36
CA LYS A 193 1.35 -2.55 -12.40
C LYS A 193 0.07 -3.29 -12.01
N VAL A 194 0.26 -4.52 -11.56
CA VAL A 194 -0.80 -5.37 -10.98
C VAL A 194 -0.35 -5.78 -9.60
N MET A 195 -1.26 -5.66 -8.63
CA MET A 195 -1.03 -6.14 -7.26
C MET A 195 -1.74 -7.47 -7.08
N TYR A 196 -1.02 -8.43 -6.50
CA TYR A 196 -1.57 -9.70 -6.04
C TYR A 196 -1.59 -9.68 -4.51
N LEU A 197 -2.73 -10.06 -3.92
CA LEU A 197 -2.85 -10.23 -2.48
C LEU A 197 -2.52 -11.68 -2.14
N GLU A 198 -1.35 -11.91 -1.59
CA GLU A 198 -0.87 -13.25 -1.23
C GLU A 198 -1.35 -13.68 0.16
N ASN A 199 -1.26 -12.77 1.13
CA ASN A 199 -1.63 -13.03 2.50
C ASN A 199 -2.26 -11.79 3.11
N LEU A 200 -3.15 -12.02 4.08
CA LEU A 200 -3.77 -10.96 4.85
C LEU A 200 -3.97 -11.44 6.27
N GLU A 201 -3.34 -10.72 7.19
CA GLU A 201 -3.37 -11.00 8.61
C GLU A 201 -3.95 -9.79 9.34
N GLY A 202 -4.70 -10.08 10.39
CA GLY A 202 -5.31 -9.06 11.23
C GLY A 202 -5.38 -9.57 12.66
N SER A 203 -5.12 -8.67 13.59
CA SER A 203 -5.35 -8.88 15.02
C SER A 203 -6.19 -7.75 15.59
N ALA A 204 -6.86 -8.04 16.69
CA ALA A 204 -7.59 -7.07 17.49
C ALA A 204 -7.20 -7.21 18.95
N ILE A 205 -7.40 -6.13 19.70
CA ILE A 205 -7.28 -6.16 21.16
C ILE A 205 -8.26 -7.18 21.75
N GLY A 206 -7.87 -7.85 22.83
CA GLY A 206 -8.65 -8.94 23.44
C GLY A 206 -10.10 -8.56 23.75
N ASN A 207 -10.98 -9.57 23.73
CA ASN A 207 -12.43 -9.44 23.94
C ASN A 207 -13.14 -8.55 22.90
N LYS A 208 -12.59 -8.46 21.68
CA LYS A 208 -13.24 -7.83 20.54
C LYS A 208 -13.31 -8.82 19.39
N GLU A 209 -14.53 -9.08 18.93
CA GLU A 209 -14.78 -9.69 17.64
C GLU A 209 -14.64 -8.61 16.57
N VAL A 210 -13.90 -8.93 15.51
CA VAL A 210 -13.66 -8.02 14.40
C VAL A 210 -13.96 -8.71 13.09
N THR A 211 -14.64 -7.99 12.22
CA THR A 211 -14.77 -8.36 10.82
C THR A 211 -13.87 -7.44 10.02
N TYR A 212 -13.03 -8.03 9.18
CA TYR A 212 -12.18 -7.30 8.26
C TYR A 212 -12.79 -7.38 6.87
N HIS A 213 -12.78 -6.26 6.17
CA HIS A 213 -13.28 -6.14 4.82
C HIS A 213 -12.18 -5.62 3.90
N VAL A 214 -11.95 -6.27 2.77
CA VAL A 214 -11.12 -5.74 1.69
C VAL A 214 -12.00 -5.18 0.60
N PHE A 215 -11.77 -3.91 0.31
CA PHE A 215 -12.41 -3.20 -0.77
C PHE A 215 -11.39 -2.91 -1.88
N CYS A 216 -11.85 -2.94 -3.13
CA CYS A 216 -11.06 -2.40 -4.24
C CYS A 216 -11.93 -1.60 -5.19
N ARG A 217 -11.33 -0.64 -5.89
CA ARG A 217 -12.01 0.15 -6.92
C ARG A 217 -11.15 0.23 -8.17
N ASN A 218 -11.79 0.44 -9.32
CA ASN A 218 -11.07 0.71 -10.55
C ASN A 218 -10.93 2.22 -10.76
N ASN A 219 -9.76 2.76 -10.42
CA ASN A 219 -9.53 4.20 -10.52
C ASN A 219 -9.41 4.72 -11.97
N ALA A 220 -9.43 3.85 -12.99
CA ALA A 220 -9.51 4.26 -14.40
C ALA A 220 -10.94 4.62 -14.84
N ILE A 221 -11.96 4.23 -14.06
CA ILE A 221 -13.35 4.59 -14.30
C ILE A 221 -13.70 5.74 -13.36
N ALA A 222 -14.20 6.85 -13.93
CA ALA A 222 -14.70 7.97 -13.15
C ALA A 222 -15.75 7.50 -12.15
N ASP A 223 -15.62 7.93 -10.89
CA ASP A 223 -16.54 7.61 -9.80
C ASP A 223 -16.75 6.10 -9.55
N SER A 224 -15.75 5.27 -9.90
CA SER A 224 -15.81 3.84 -9.62
C SER A 224 -16.00 3.58 -8.11
N PRO A 225 -17.01 2.78 -7.73
CA PRO A 225 -17.25 2.48 -6.33
C PRO A 225 -16.16 1.56 -5.77
N PHE A 226 -15.94 1.65 -4.47
CA PHE A 226 -15.25 0.59 -3.73
C PHE A 226 -16.16 -0.64 -3.66
N LEU A 227 -15.71 -1.73 -4.24
CA LEU A 227 -16.39 -3.02 -4.23
C LEU A 227 -15.79 -3.89 -3.12
N LEU A 228 -16.65 -4.45 -2.28
CA LEU A 228 -16.24 -5.49 -1.33
C LEU A 228 -15.73 -6.69 -2.12
N ARG A 229 -14.48 -7.08 -1.89
CA ARG A 229 -13.84 -8.22 -2.56
C ARG A 229 -13.71 -9.43 -1.67
N ALA A 230 -13.56 -9.21 -0.38
CA ALA A 230 -13.52 -10.30 0.57
C ALA A 230 -13.78 -9.78 1.99
N SER A 231 -14.24 -10.68 2.85
CA SER A 231 -14.52 -10.41 4.26
C SER A 231 -14.19 -11.64 5.09
N TRP A 232 -13.60 -11.44 6.26
CA TRP A 232 -13.35 -12.50 7.23
C TRP A 232 -13.63 -11.98 8.64
N HIS A 233 -14.10 -12.90 9.47
CA HIS A 233 -14.42 -12.68 10.86
C HIS A 233 -13.34 -13.32 11.73
N SER A 234 -12.89 -12.64 12.78
CA SER A 234 -12.03 -13.25 13.80
C SER A 234 -12.76 -14.43 14.42
N LYS A 235 -12.16 -15.62 14.45
CA LYS A 235 -12.76 -16.76 15.16
C LYS A 235 -12.95 -16.42 16.64
N ASP A 236 -14.12 -16.77 17.16
CA ASP A 236 -14.40 -16.80 18.60
C ASP A 236 -13.29 -17.58 19.32
N GLY A 237 -12.75 -16.98 20.38
CA GLY A 237 -11.82 -17.63 21.31
C GLY A 237 -12.50 -18.64 22.20
#